data_AF-A0A5N7B846-F1
#
_entry.id   AF-A0A5N7B846-F1
#
_cell.length_a   1.000
_cell.length_b   1.000
_cell.length_c   1.000
_cell.angle_alpha   90.00
_cell.angle_beta   90.00
_cell.angle_gamma   90.00
#
_symmetry.space_group_name_H-M   'P 1'
#
loop_
_entity.id
_entity.type
_entity.pdbx_description
1 polymer ?
#
loop_
_entity_poly.entity_id
_entity_poly.type
_entity_poly.pdbx_seq_one_letter_code
_entity_poly.pdbx_strand_id
1 'polypeptide(L)'
;MAKSVRASVQKRNRAKLRATVFGPVVDARTERLSAKLQELASQPKPSNEENHDISMDTKDRQEGTTTPQLSEDMELDNGSIKTTQGRSHKGGRIHKRHSNRKNRSSIVFRPHQSKNKKAPKRK
;
A
#
# COMPACT_ATOMS: atom_id res chain seq x y z
N MET A 1 -18.95 13.83 -13.93
CA MET A 1 -18.10 12.63 -13.75
C MET A 1 -17.61 12.57 -12.31
N ALA A 2 -17.84 11.45 -11.62
CA ALA A 2 -17.23 11.21 -10.31
C ALA A 2 -15.70 11.14 -10.42
N LYS A 3 -14.99 11.54 -9.37
CA LYS A 3 -13.52 11.41 -9.31
C LYS A 3 -13.17 9.96 -8.93
N SER A 4 -12.14 9.41 -9.56
CA SER A 4 -11.63 8.08 -9.23
C SER A 4 -10.95 8.05 -7.86
N VAL A 5 -10.86 6.86 -7.26
CA VAL A 5 -10.14 6.63 -5.99
C VAL A 5 -8.68 7.09 -6.05
N ARG A 6 -8.07 7.05 -7.25
CA ARG A 6 -6.67 7.45 -7.44
C ARG A 6 -6.50 8.96 -7.66
N ALA A 7 -7.59 9.72 -7.76
CA ALA A 7 -7.54 11.16 -7.97
C ALA A 7 -6.76 11.86 -6.85
N SER A 8 -5.84 12.75 -7.23
CA SER A 8 -4.94 13.45 -6.31
C SER A 8 -5.68 14.22 -5.21
N VAL A 9 -6.81 14.83 -5.56
CA VAL A 9 -7.66 15.59 -4.61
C VAL A 9 -8.22 14.67 -3.52
N GLN A 10 -8.80 13.52 -3.90
CA GLN A 10 -9.33 12.56 -2.91
C GLN A 10 -8.22 12.01 -2.02
N LYS A 11 -7.04 11.71 -2.58
CA LYS A 11 -5.89 11.22 -1.81
C LYS A 11 -5.41 12.24 -0.76
N ARG A 12 -5.24 13.51 -1.14
CA ARG A 12 -4.83 14.57 -0.20
C ARG A 12 -5.84 14.74 0.94
N ASN A 13 -7.13 14.77 0.62
CA ASN A 13 -8.17 14.95 1.64
C ASN A 13 -8.20 13.77 2.62
N ARG A 14 -8.11 12.53 2.12
CA ARG A 14 -8.03 11.34 2.97
C ARG A 14 -6.78 11.32 3.84
N ALA A 15 -5.63 11.72 3.30
CA ALA A 15 -4.39 11.84 4.08
C ALA A 15 -4.53 12.87 5.22
N LYS A 16 -5.15 14.03 4.94
CA LYS A 16 -5.44 15.05 5.96
C LYS A 16 -6.37 14.53 7.06
N LEU A 17 -7.45 13.85 6.70
CA LEU A 17 -8.37 13.25 7.68
C LEU A 17 -7.69 12.17 8.54
N ARG A 18 -6.80 11.37 7.95
CA ARG A 18 -5.98 10.42 8.72
C ARG A 18 -5.06 11.12 9.70
N ALA A 19 -4.36 12.18 9.29
CA ALA A 19 -3.44 12.87 10.17
C ALA A 19 -4.14 13.58 11.35
N THR A 20 -5.33 14.11 11.11
CA THR A 20 -6.00 15.01 12.09
C THR A 20 -7.06 14.32 12.94
N VAL A 21 -7.85 13.40 12.36
CA VAL A 21 -9.00 12.80 13.03
C VAL A 21 -8.73 11.34 13.33
N PHE A 22 -8.42 10.55 12.32
CA PHE A 22 -8.40 9.08 12.49
C PHE A 22 -7.12 8.54 13.12
N GLY A 23 -5.97 9.15 12.84
CA GLY A 23 -4.67 8.80 13.43
C GLY A 23 -4.68 8.88 14.95
N PRO A 24 -4.88 10.08 15.54
CA PRO A 24 -4.84 10.23 16.99
C PRO A 24 -5.89 9.39 17.73
N VAL A 25 -7.05 9.15 17.12
CA VAL A 25 -8.10 8.28 17.71
C VAL A 25 -7.66 6.82 17.74
N VAL A 26 -7.00 6.33 16.67
CA VAL A 26 -6.46 4.97 16.63
C VAL A 26 -5.31 4.84 17.62
N ASP A 27 -4.41 5.81 17.68
CA ASP A 27 -3.27 5.81 18.60
C ASP A 27 -3.75 5.74 20.06
N ALA A 28 -4.69 6.61 20.46
CA ALA A 28 -5.29 6.58 21.79
C ALA A 28 -6.00 5.24 22.11
N ARG A 29 -6.61 4.59 21.10
CA ARG A 29 -7.18 3.25 21.28
C ARG A 29 -6.10 2.21 21.54
N THR A 30 -4.99 2.27 20.81
CA THR A 30 -3.87 1.33 21.00
C THR A 30 -3.21 1.50 22.36
N GLU A 31 -3.03 2.74 22.83
CA GLU A 31 -2.52 3.05 24.17
C GLU A 31 -3.42 2.49 25.28
N ARG A 32 -4.74 2.63 25.14
CA ARG A 32 -5.70 2.07 26.11
C ARG A 32 -5.64 0.56 26.16
N LEU A 33 -5.56 -0.09 24.99
CA LEU A 33 -5.49 -1.54 24.93
C LEU A 33 -4.16 -2.06 25.48
N SER A 34 -3.03 -1.41 25.16
CA SER A 34 -1.73 -1.81 25.70
C SER A 34 -1.64 -1.62 27.22
N ALA A 35 -2.16 -0.51 27.75
CA ALA A 35 -2.25 -0.28 29.19
C ALA A 35 -3.07 -1.40 29.89
N LYS A 36 -4.22 -1.77 29.32
CA LYS A 36 -5.04 -2.87 29.85
C LYS A 36 -4.31 -4.22 29.83
N LEU A 37 -3.53 -4.50 28.79
CA LEU A 37 -2.75 -5.73 28.71
C LEU A 37 -1.59 -5.75 29.72
N GLN A 38 -0.95 -4.61 29.96
CA GLN A 38 0.08 -4.48 30.99
C GLN A 38 -0.50 -4.64 32.40
N GLU A 39 -1.67 -4.05 32.66
CA GLU A 39 -2.40 -4.25 33.91
C GLU A 39 -2.66 -5.74 34.15
N LEU A 40 -3.22 -6.45 33.17
CA LEU A 40 -3.47 -7.89 33.26
C LEU A 40 -2.20 -8.72 33.45
N ALA A 41 -1.10 -8.35 32.81
CA ALA A 41 0.19 -9.04 32.99
C ALA A 41 0.81 -8.78 34.37
N SER A 42 0.54 -7.61 34.97
CA SER A 42 1.01 -7.24 36.31
C SER A 42 0.20 -7.87 37.43
N GLN A 43 -1.04 -8.30 37.15
CA GLN A 43 -1.81 -9.06 38.11
C GLN A 43 -1.03 -10.32 38.48
N PRO A 44 -0.82 -10.59 39.79
CA PRO A 44 -0.18 -11.83 40.20
C PRO A 44 -0.97 -12.97 39.57
N LYS A 45 -0.26 -13.88 38.90
CA LYS A 45 -0.88 -15.08 38.33
C LYS A 45 -1.74 -15.65 39.46
N PRO A 46 -3.07 -15.80 39.27
CA PRO A 46 -3.88 -16.43 40.29
C PRO A 46 -3.17 -17.73 40.62
N SER A 47 -2.94 -17.96 41.91
CA SER A 47 -2.46 -19.25 42.37
C SER A 47 -3.50 -20.26 41.91
N ASN A 48 -3.30 -20.82 40.72
CA ASN A 48 -3.68 -22.19 40.49
C ASN A 48 -2.83 -22.96 41.49
N GLU A 49 -3.42 -23.14 42.66
CA GLU A 49 -3.39 -24.44 43.28
C GLU A 49 -3.53 -25.46 42.15
N GLU A 50 -2.40 -26.12 41.88
CA GLU A 50 -2.33 -27.47 41.35
C GLU A 50 -2.82 -27.68 39.91
N ASN A 51 -1.83 -27.91 39.04
CA ASN A 51 -1.90 -28.79 37.86
C ASN A 51 -2.79 -28.33 36.69
N HIS A 52 -2.20 -27.63 35.73
CA HIS A 52 -2.23 -28.19 34.37
C HIS A 52 -1.07 -27.65 33.54
N ASP A 53 -0.02 -28.46 33.49
CA ASP A 53 0.92 -28.48 32.38
C ASP A 53 0.12 -28.84 31.12
N ILE A 54 -0.10 -27.89 30.21
CA ILE A 54 -0.60 -28.20 28.85
C ILE A 54 0.36 -27.53 27.88
N SER A 55 1.45 -28.24 27.66
CA SER A 55 2.10 -28.46 26.37
C SER A 55 1.40 -27.78 25.19
N MET A 56 2.12 -26.87 24.56
CA MET A 56 1.93 -26.58 23.14
C MET A 56 2.12 -27.87 22.34
N ASP A 57 1.06 -28.50 21.83
CA ASP A 57 1.12 -29.20 20.55
C ASP A 57 -0.25 -29.55 19.94
N THR A 58 -0.18 -29.83 18.65
CA THR A 58 -1.20 -29.92 17.61
C THR A 58 -2.18 -31.13 17.65
N LYS A 59 -3.34 -30.97 16.96
CA LYS A 59 -4.27 -31.97 16.33
C LYS A 59 -5.51 -32.53 17.08
N ASP A 60 -6.68 -32.13 16.56
CA ASP A 60 -7.89 -32.90 16.14
C ASP A 60 -8.36 -34.20 16.83
N ARG A 61 -9.60 -34.16 17.39
CA ARG A 61 -10.73 -35.14 17.28
C ARG A 61 -11.89 -34.74 18.24
N GLN A 62 -13.05 -34.22 17.81
CA GLN A 62 -14.29 -34.90 17.30
C GLN A 62 -14.82 -36.00 18.25
N GLU A 63 -16.07 -36.12 18.72
CA GLU A 63 -17.45 -35.68 18.35
C GLU A 63 -18.36 -35.67 19.64
N GLY A 64 -19.64 -35.26 19.73
CA GLY A 64 -20.73 -34.85 18.83
C GLY A 64 -22.09 -34.80 19.58
N THR A 65 -23.17 -34.48 18.85
CA THR A 65 -24.61 -34.26 19.21
C THR A 65 -25.00 -32.79 19.48
N THR A 66 -25.90 -32.11 18.77
CA THR A 66 -26.83 -32.40 17.66
C THR A 66 -27.14 -31.08 16.92
N THR A 67 -27.28 -31.14 15.59
CA THR A 67 -27.76 -30.05 14.73
C THR A 67 -29.30 -29.95 14.76
N PRO A 68 -29.87 -28.83 14.29
CA PRO A 68 -30.62 -28.97 13.05
C PRO A 68 -30.14 -27.99 11.99
N GLN A 69 -30.18 -28.49 10.77
CA GLN A 69 -29.84 -27.81 9.54
C GLN A 69 -30.77 -26.63 9.27
N LEU A 70 -30.22 -25.52 8.78
CA LEU A 70 -30.79 -24.86 7.62
C LEU A 70 -29.63 -24.43 6.71
N SER A 71 -29.58 -25.10 5.58
CA SER A 71 -28.79 -24.78 4.39
C SER A 71 -29.04 -23.36 3.93
N GLU A 72 -27.99 -22.57 3.76
CA GLU A 72 -27.95 -21.50 2.77
C GLU A 72 -26.50 -21.24 2.38
N ASP A 73 -26.12 -21.93 1.31
CA ASP A 73 -25.01 -21.64 0.41
C ASP A 73 -24.93 -20.13 0.15
N MET A 74 -23.86 -19.48 0.59
CA MET A 74 -23.53 -18.14 0.09
C MET A 74 -22.36 -18.27 -0.88
N GLU A 75 -22.78 -18.44 -2.12
CA GLU A 75 -22.02 -18.52 -3.37
C GLU A 75 -20.94 -17.43 -3.45
N LEU A 76 -19.70 -17.87 -3.67
CA LEU A 76 -18.55 -17.03 -3.97
C LEU A 76 -18.75 -16.40 -5.36
N ASP A 77 -19.04 -15.11 -5.42
CA ASP A 77 -19.14 -14.39 -6.68
C ASP A 77 -17.73 -14.15 -7.28
N ASN A 78 -17.14 -15.21 -7.84
CA ASN A 78 -16.03 -15.15 -8.78
C ASN A 78 -16.58 -14.69 -10.13
N GLY A 79 -16.95 -13.41 -10.18
CA GLY A 79 -17.41 -12.72 -11.38
C GLY A 79 -16.34 -12.65 -12.46
N SER A 80 -16.29 -13.70 -13.27
CA SER A 80 -16.05 -13.77 -14.71
C SER A 80 -15.05 -12.76 -15.31
N ILE A 81 -13.92 -13.32 -15.71
CA ILE A 81 -12.98 -12.78 -16.70
C ILE A 81 -13.77 -12.42 -17.97
N LYS A 82 -13.82 -11.13 -18.34
CA LYS A 82 -14.18 -10.70 -19.69
C LYS A 82 -13.04 -9.89 -20.29
N THR A 83 -12.28 -10.57 -21.13
CA THR A 83 -11.42 -10.00 -22.16
C THR A 83 -12.24 -9.04 -23.02
N THR A 84 -11.83 -7.77 -23.06
CA THR A 84 -12.24 -6.86 -24.12
C THR A 84 -11.00 -6.17 -24.67
N GLN A 85 -10.44 -6.79 -25.70
CA GLN A 85 -9.64 -6.14 -26.72
C GLN A 85 -10.46 -4.97 -27.27
N GLY A 86 -9.95 -3.74 -27.16
CA GLY A 86 -10.70 -2.54 -27.51
C GLY A 86 -9.80 -1.40 -27.98
N ARG A 87 -9.56 -1.39 -29.29
CA ARG A 87 -9.13 -0.27 -30.17
C ARG A 87 -8.24 0.81 -29.55
N SER A 88 -6.98 0.83 -29.98
CA SER A 88 -6.12 2.02 -29.88
C SER A 88 -6.68 3.16 -30.75
N HIS A 89 -7.60 3.93 -30.19
CA HIS A 89 -7.86 5.26 -30.71
C HIS A 89 -6.66 6.12 -30.31
N LYS A 90 -5.78 6.36 -31.29
CA LYS A 90 -4.64 7.26 -31.19
C LYS A 90 -5.17 8.69 -31.00
N GLY A 91 -5.59 8.98 -29.77
CA GLY A 91 -6.03 10.31 -29.34
C GLY A 91 -4.92 11.32 -29.61
N GLY A 92 -5.31 12.47 -30.14
CA GLY A 92 -4.43 13.51 -30.68
C GLY A 92 -3.15 13.69 -29.88
N ARG A 93 -2.02 13.68 -30.59
CA ARG A 93 -0.69 13.86 -30.03
C ARG A 93 -0.64 15.19 -29.29
N ILE A 94 -0.78 15.13 -27.97
CA ILE A 94 -0.62 16.29 -27.09
C ILE A 94 0.82 16.77 -27.24
N HIS A 95 1.03 17.86 -27.98
CA HIS A 95 2.33 18.52 -28.04
C HIS A 95 2.60 19.15 -26.69
N LYS A 96 3.49 18.51 -25.91
CA LYS A 96 3.97 19.05 -24.64
C LYS A 96 4.62 20.42 -24.90
N ARG A 97 3.98 21.49 -24.43
CA ARG A 97 4.55 22.84 -24.40
C ARG A 97 5.93 22.75 -23.74
N HIS A 98 6.94 23.24 -24.44
CA HIS A 98 8.35 23.00 -24.15
C HIS A 98 8.81 23.79 -22.91
N SER A 99 7.93 24.62 -22.35
CA SER A 99 8.19 25.48 -21.19
C SER A 99 8.28 24.72 -19.86
N ASN A 100 7.92 23.43 -19.80
CA ASN A 100 8.14 22.59 -18.61
C ASN A 100 9.47 21.81 -18.68
N ARG A 101 10.30 22.00 -19.71
CA ARG A 101 11.67 21.46 -19.69
C ARG A 101 12.53 22.42 -18.88
N LYS A 102 12.89 22.02 -17.67
CA LYS A 102 13.93 22.69 -16.88
C LYS A 102 15.19 22.84 -17.75
N ASN A 103 15.92 23.94 -17.61
CA ASN A 103 17.22 24.11 -18.26
C ASN A 103 18.08 22.89 -17.90
N ARG A 104 18.38 22.07 -18.90
CA ARG A 104 19.34 20.98 -18.73
C ARG A 104 20.69 21.66 -18.55
N SER A 105 21.27 21.56 -17.36
CA SER A 105 22.66 21.94 -17.14
C SER A 105 23.54 20.94 -17.87
N SER A 106 23.66 21.10 -19.18
CA SER A 106 24.60 20.34 -19.99
C SER A 106 25.99 20.85 -19.65
N ILE A 107 26.66 20.18 -18.72
CA ILE A 107 28.10 20.32 -18.54
C ILE A 107 28.73 19.64 -19.75
N VAL A 108 28.99 20.43 -20.79
CA VAL A 108 29.79 19.99 -21.93
C VAL A 108 31.19 20.52 -21.67
N PHE A 109 32.17 19.62 -21.62
CA PHE A 109 33.57 20.02 -21.56
C PHE A 109 33.93 20.78 -22.83
N ARG A 110 34.61 21.93 -22.68
CA ARG A 110 35.13 22.67 -23.83
C ARG A 110 36.06 21.74 -24.63
N PRO A 111 35.94 21.66 -25.97
CA PRO A 111 36.81 20.82 -26.75
C PRO A 111 38.28 21.24 -26.55
N HIS A 112 39.15 20.25 -26.37
CA HIS A 112 40.56 20.44 -26.08
C HIS A 112 41.28 21.20 -27.23
N GLN A 113 42.10 22.20 -26.90
CA GLN A 113 42.72 23.12 -27.88
C GLN A 113 43.58 22.40 -28.93
N SER A 114 44.05 21.18 -28.66
CA SER A 114 44.83 20.39 -29.63
C SER A 114 44.02 19.95 -30.85
N LYS A 115 42.69 19.88 -30.78
CA LYS A 115 41.85 19.47 -31.92
C LYS A 115 41.46 20.62 -32.85
N ASN A 116 41.79 21.86 -32.50
CA ASN A 116 41.41 23.06 -33.28
C ASN A 116 42.54 23.61 -34.16
N LYS A 117 43.76 23.05 -34.11
CA LYS A 117 44.81 23.42 -35.06
C LYS A 117 44.58 22.69 -36.37
N LYS A 118 43.66 23.20 -37.21
CA LYS A 118 43.71 22.89 -38.64
C LYS A 118 45.01 23.48 -39.18
N ALA A 119 45.93 22.62 -39.61
CA ALA A 119 47.15 23.06 -40.28
C ALA A 119 46.77 23.91 -41.52
N PRO A 120 47.49 25.01 -41.81
CA PRO A 120 47.22 25.79 -43.01
C PRO A 120 47.50 24.92 -44.24
N LYS A 121 46.51 24.76 -45.11
CA LYS A 121 46.70 24.12 -46.40
C LYS A 121 47.72 24.94 -47.19
N ARG A 122 48.85 24.35 -47.55
CA ARG A 122 49.79 24.95 -48.50
C ARG A 122 49.09 25.03 -49.86
N LYS A 123 49.16 26.21 -50.49
CA LYS A 123 48.74 26.44 -51.88
C LYS A 123 49.59 25.61 -52.83
#